data_AF-A0AAV5AMC9-F1
#
_entry.id   AF-A0AAV5AMC9-F1
#
_cell.length_a   1.000
_cell.length_b   1.000
_cell.length_c   1.000
_cell.angle_alpha   90.00
_cell.angle_beta   90.00
_cell.angle_gamma   90.00
#
_symmetry.space_group_name_H-M   'P 1'
#
loop_
_entity.id
_entity.type
_entity.pdbx_description
1 polymer ?
#
loop_
_entity_poly.entity_id
_entity_poly.type
_entity_poly.pdbx_seq_one_letter_code
_entity_poly.pdbx_strand_id
1 'polypeptide(L)'
;MKERVAFDKITSRINKLYYGLDTDHIEPVEITRAYGSILLVIIDILAAETAACLTTSHPDYAILAARIAISNLHKETEKKFSEVIEDLYRYINPKNGRPASMISDFTYEAVRKNVELLDSAIVYNRDFDYN
;
A
#
# COMPACT_ATOMS: atom_id res chain seq x y z
N MET A 1 10.76 11.21 10.85
CA MET A 1 9.77 12.12 11.51
C MET A 1 8.31 11.71 11.26
N LYS A 2 7.95 11.02 10.16
CA LYS A 2 6.60 10.46 9.93
C LYS A 2 6.22 9.29 10.85
N GLU A 3 7.21 8.47 11.24
CA GLU A 3 7.02 7.28 12.10
C GLU A 3 6.50 7.62 13.50
N ARG A 4 7.05 8.66 14.15
CA ARG A 4 6.59 9.10 15.48
C ARG A 4 5.11 9.50 15.48
N VAL A 5 4.66 10.22 14.45
CA VAL A 5 3.27 10.69 14.35
C VAL A 5 2.28 9.54 14.14
N ALA A 6 2.68 8.49 13.41
CA ALA A 6 1.88 7.27 13.27
C ALA A 6 1.82 6.48 14.59
N PHE A 7 2.95 6.39 15.28
CA PHE A 7 3.07 5.73 16.58
C PHE A 7 2.18 6.39 17.63
N ASP A 8 2.15 7.72 17.69
CA ASP A 8 1.31 8.48 18.63
C ASP A 8 -0.19 8.30 18.36
N LYS A 9 -0.60 8.21 17.08
CA LYS A 9 -2.00 7.97 16.70
C LYS A 9 -2.48 6.56 17.06
N ILE A 10 -1.64 5.55 16.84
CA ILE A 10 -1.96 4.15 17.18
C ILE A 10 -2.00 3.98 18.70
N THR A 11 -1.00 4.52 19.40
CA THR A 11 -0.93 4.49 20.87
C THR A 11 -2.13 5.18 21.50
N SER A 12 -2.54 6.35 20.98
CA SER A 12 -3.75 7.06 21.46
C SER A 12 -5.04 6.26 21.25
N ARG A 13 -5.16 5.53 20.14
CA ARG A 13 -6.32 4.68 19.84
C ARG A 13 -6.37 3.43 20.70
N ILE A 14 -5.23 2.78 20.93
CA ILE A 14 -5.12 1.62 21.83
C ILE A 14 -5.42 2.05 23.27
N ASN A 15 -4.86 3.17 23.76
CA ASN A 15 -5.12 3.67 25.11
C ASN A 15 -6.60 3.96 25.40
N LYS A 16 -7.39 4.37 24.39
CA LYS A 16 -8.84 4.56 24.54
C LYS A 16 -9.62 3.24 24.69
N LEU A 17 -9.06 2.12 24.24
CA LEU A 17 -9.66 0.78 24.32
C LEU A 17 -9.31 0.07 25.64
N TYR A 18 -8.34 0.59 26.41
CA TYR A 18 -7.89 0.04 27.69
C TYR A 18 -8.60 0.64 28.93
N TYR A 19 -9.57 1.54 28.74
CA TYR A 19 -10.26 2.17 29.88
C TYR A 19 -11.03 1.10 30.69
N GLY A 20 -10.50 0.73 31.86
CA GLY A 20 -11.11 -0.24 32.78
C GLY A 20 -10.49 -1.65 32.78
N LEU A 21 -9.36 -1.89 32.11
CA LEU A 21 -8.64 -3.17 32.14
C LEU A 21 -7.43 -3.12 33.10
N ASP A 22 -7.06 -4.28 33.64
CA ASP A 22 -5.91 -4.44 34.54
C ASP A 22 -4.59 -4.16 33.80
N THR A 23 -3.93 -3.07 34.17
CA THR A 23 -2.74 -2.53 33.50
C THR A 23 -1.44 -3.19 33.94
N ASP A 24 -1.45 -4.02 34.98
CA ASP A 24 -0.23 -4.62 35.54
C ASP A 24 0.33 -5.77 34.71
N HIS A 25 -0.42 -6.27 33.73
CA HIS A 25 -0.04 -7.40 32.88
C HIS A 25 -0.06 -7.11 31.38
N ILE A 26 -0.37 -5.87 30.97
CA ILE A 26 -0.51 -5.55 29.56
C ILE A 26 0.33 -4.33 29.21
N GLU A 27 1.46 -4.55 28.55
CA GLU A 27 2.34 -3.49 28.04
C GLU A 27 1.92 -3.07 26.62
N PRO A 28 1.31 -1.88 26.43
CA PRO A 28 0.83 -1.42 25.13
C PRO A 28 1.97 -1.17 24.13
N VAL A 29 3.17 -0.89 24.66
CA VAL A 29 4.38 -0.63 23.88
C VAL A 29 4.85 -1.87 23.14
N GLU A 30 4.74 -3.07 23.75
CA GLU A 30 5.15 -4.32 23.09
C GLU A 30 4.20 -4.70 21.95
N ILE A 31 2.89 -4.53 22.15
CA ILE A 31 1.87 -4.78 21.12
C ILE A 31 2.03 -3.81 19.94
N THR A 32 2.24 -2.53 20.22
CA THR A 32 2.41 -1.51 19.18
C THR A 32 3.72 -1.69 18.42
N ARG A 33 4.78 -2.19 19.09
CA ARG A 33 6.08 -2.46 18.46
C ARG A 33 6.07 -3.72 17.59
N ALA A 34 5.30 -4.75 17.94
CA ALA A 34 5.18 -5.99 17.17
C ALA A 34 4.22 -5.88 15.97
N TYR A 35 3.15 -5.09 16.10
CA TYR A 35 2.09 -4.99 15.08
C TYR A 35 2.06 -3.64 14.34
N GLY A 36 2.81 -2.62 14.78
CA GLY A 36 2.68 -1.24 14.27
C GLY A 36 2.94 -1.06 12.78
N SER A 37 3.79 -1.88 12.17
CA SER A 37 4.05 -1.89 10.73
C SER A 37 3.15 -2.88 9.96
N ILE A 38 2.81 -4.01 10.56
CA ILE A 38 2.04 -5.11 9.94
C ILE A 38 0.53 -4.82 9.96
N LEU A 39 0.03 -4.05 10.93
CA LEU A 39 -1.39 -3.87 11.17
C LEU A 39 -2.06 -2.95 10.14
N LEU A 40 -1.37 -1.95 9.58
CA LEU A 40 -2.03 -0.99 8.69
C LEU A 40 -2.44 -1.62 7.34
N VAL A 41 -1.52 -2.37 6.72
CA VAL A 41 -1.79 -3.07 5.46
C VAL A 41 -2.84 -4.16 5.67
N ILE A 42 -2.74 -4.94 6.74
CA ILE A 42 -3.73 -5.98 7.06
C ILE A 42 -5.11 -5.39 7.37
N ILE A 43 -5.19 -4.26 8.07
CA ILE A 43 -6.47 -3.57 8.33
C ILE A 43 -7.12 -3.15 7.02
N ASP A 44 -6.37 -2.54 6.11
CA ASP A 44 -6.95 -2.04 4.88
C ASP A 44 -7.35 -3.22 3.94
N ILE A 45 -6.62 -4.35 3.95
CA ILE A 45 -7.05 -5.59 3.28
C ILE A 45 -8.36 -6.12 3.87
N LEU A 46 -8.43 -6.26 5.19
CA LEU A 46 -9.62 -6.75 5.87
C LEU A 46 -10.83 -5.83 5.65
N ALA A 47 -10.61 -4.52 5.57
CA ALA A 47 -11.65 -3.54 5.26
C ALA A 47 -12.16 -3.67 3.82
N ALA A 48 -11.27 -3.90 2.84
CA ALA A 48 -11.64 -4.15 1.45
C ALA A 48 -12.45 -5.45 1.30
N GLU A 49 -12.03 -6.54 1.96
CA GLU A 49 -12.76 -7.82 1.95
C GLU A 49 -14.14 -7.71 2.60
N THR A 50 -14.22 -7.02 3.74
CA THR A 50 -15.49 -6.79 4.44
C THR A 50 -16.44 -5.96 3.58
N ALA A 51 -15.93 -4.91 2.92
CA ALA A 51 -16.73 -4.12 1.97
C ALA A 51 -17.21 -4.98 0.79
N ALA A 52 -16.36 -5.83 0.22
CA ALA A 52 -16.75 -6.72 -0.87
C ALA A 52 -17.90 -7.67 -0.47
N CYS A 53 -17.88 -8.22 0.75
CA CYS A 53 -18.98 -9.04 1.29
C CYS A 53 -20.30 -8.27 1.43
N LEU A 54 -20.24 -6.98 1.74
CA LEU A 54 -21.41 -6.09 1.88
C LEU A 54 -22.00 -5.65 0.53
N THR A 55 -21.39 -6.00 -0.60
CA THR A 55 -21.95 -5.76 -1.95
C THR A 55 -23.33 -6.39 -2.11
N THR A 56 -23.60 -7.49 -1.40
CA THR A 56 -24.93 -8.14 -1.36
C THR A 56 -26.01 -7.26 -0.75
N SER A 57 -25.63 -6.30 0.10
CA SER A 57 -26.53 -5.32 0.73
C SER A 57 -26.69 -4.05 -0.11
N HIS A 58 -25.61 -3.54 -0.71
CA HIS A 58 -25.66 -2.39 -1.61
C HIS A 58 -24.48 -2.41 -2.60
N PRO A 59 -24.71 -2.16 -3.92
CA PRO A 59 -23.66 -2.22 -4.93
C PRO A 59 -22.51 -1.24 -4.70
N ASP A 60 -22.75 -0.08 -4.07
CA ASP A 60 -21.69 0.90 -3.75
C ASP A 60 -20.59 0.35 -2.82
N TYR A 61 -20.85 -0.74 -2.08
CA TYR A 61 -19.81 -1.39 -1.30
C TYR A 61 -18.73 -2.05 -2.17
N ALA A 62 -19.05 -2.43 -3.42
CA ALA A 62 -18.04 -2.87 -4.40
C ALA A 62 -17.09 -1.72 -4.76
N ILE A 63 -17.65 -0.52 -5.01
CA ILE A 63 -16.87 0.70 -5.29
C ILE A 63 -15.96 1.03 -4.09
N LEU A 64 -16.48 0.91 -2.87
CA LEU A 64 -15.69 1.15 -1.66
C LEU A 64 -14.55 0.13 -1.50
N ALA A 65 -14.82 -1.16 -1.72
CA ALA A 65 -13.83 -2.21 -1.66
C ALA A 65 -12.69 -1.97 -2.68
N ALA A 66 -13.06 -1.65 -3.93
CA ALA A 66 -12.11 -1.32 -4.99
C ALA A 66 -11.22 -0.13 -4.58
N ARG A 67 -11.82 0.97 -4.09
CA ARG A 67 -11.09 2.16 -3.66
C ARG A 67 -10.10 1.88 -2.52
N ILE A 68 -10.47 1.06 -1.55
CA ILE A 68 -9.57 0.67 -0.46
C ILE A 68 -8.39 -0.14 -1.02
N ALA A 69 -8.65 -1.10 -1.91
CA ALA A 69 -7.61 -1.90 -2.53
C ALA A 69 -6.64 -1.06 -3.38
N ILE A 70 -7.16 -0.14 -4.20
CA ILE A 70 -6.36 0.78 -5.04
C ILE A 70 -5.54 1.73 -4.16
N SER A 71 -6.15 2.28 -3.11
CA SER A 71 -5.44 3.12 -2.14
C SER A 71 -4.28 2.39 -1.46
N ASN A 72 -4.43 1.08 -1.19
CA ASN A 72 -3.32 0.28 -0.66
C ASN A 72 -2.25 0.04 -1.71
N LEU A 73 -2.65 -0.31 -2.94
CA LEU A 73 -1.73 -0.51 -4.05
C LEU A 73 -0.84 0.73 -4.24
N HIS A 74 -1.43 1.92 -4.26
CA HIS A 74 -0.69 3.19 -4.38
C HIS A 74 0.26 3.49 -3.22
N LYS A 75 0.07 2.89 -2.03
CA LYS A 75 1.02 3.01 -0.90
C LYS A 75 2.21 2.07 -1.06
N GLU A 76 2.02 0.93 -1.72
CA GLU A 76 3.02 -0.12 -1.90
C GLU A 76 3.79 -0.02 -3.23
N THR A 77 3.37 0.86 -4.16
CA THR A 77 4.02 1.06 -5.46
C THR A 77 4.68 2.43 -5.59
N GLU A 78 5.74 2.50 -6.38
CA GLU A 78 6.39 3.78 -6.71
C GLU A 78 5.48 4.72 -7.49
N LYS A 79 5.65 6.02 -7.25
CA LYS A 79 4.76 7.07 -7.78
C LYS A 79 5.13 7.56 -9.17
N LYS A 80 6.28 7.17 -9.70
CA LYS A 80 6.69 7.54 -11.05
C LYS A 80 6.76 6.31 -11.91
N PHE A 81 6.18 6.41 -13.09
CA PHE A 81 6.21 5.35 -14.07
C PHE A 81 7.63 5.02 -14.51
N SER A 82 8.48 6.04 -14.70
CA SER A 82 9.87 5.80 -15.09
C SER A 82 10.67 5.01 -14.04
N GLU A 83 10.39 5.22 -12.75
CA GLU A 83 11.05 4.51 -11.65
C GLU A 83 10.66 3.03 -11.66
N VAL A 84 9.36 2.73 -11.82
CA VAL A 84 8.87 1.35 -11.99
C VAL A 84 9.50 0.67 -13.21
N ILE A 85 9.60 1.38 -14.34
CA ILE A 85 10.22 0.88 -15.56
C ILE A 85 11.70 0.56 -15.34
N GLU A 86 12.43 1.38 -14.57
CA GLU A 86 13.82 1.13 -14.22
C GLU A 86 13.98 -0.11 -13.32
N ASP A 87 13.11 -0.29 -12.34
CA ASP A 87 13.10 -1.47 -11.47
C ASP A 87 12.82 -2.76 -12.26
N LEU A 88 11.83 -2.73 -13.15
CA LEU A 88 11.48 -3.86 -14.01
C LEU A 88 12.62 -4.22 -14.99
N TYR A 89 13.34 -3.21 -15.48
CA TYR A 89 14.47 -3.40 -16.37
C TYR A 89 15.67 -4.01 -15.65
N ARG A 90 15.98 -3.48 -14.46
CA ARG A 90 17.14 -3.91 -13.66
C ARG A 90 16.86 -5.13 -12.80
N TYR A 91 15.68 -5.74 -12.93
CA TYR A 91 15.29 -6.88 -12.12
C TYR A 91 16.31 -8.04 -12.20
N ILE A 92 16.74 -8.48 -11.02
CA ILE A 92 17.60 -9.64 -10.84
C ILE A 92 16.75 -10.71 -10.15
N ASN A 93 16.73 -11.92 -10.72
CA ASN A 93 15.97 -13.01 -10.12
C ASN A 93 16.62 -13.42 -8.79
N PRO A 94 15.92 -13.29 -7.64
CA PRO A 94 16.51 -13.53 -6.33
C PRO A 94 16.86 -15.01 -6.10
N LYS A 95 16.26 -15.95 -6.86
CA LYS A 95 16.51 -17.38 -6.71
C LYS A 95 17.86 -17.82 -7.29
N ASN A 96 18.36 -17.12 -8.31
CA ASN A 96 19.58 -17.52 -9.02
C ASN A 96 20.58 -16.37 -9.26
N GLY A 97 20.25 -15.15 -8.85
CA GLY A 97 21.12 -13.97 -8.95
C GLY A 97 21.37 -13.49 -10.39
N ARG A 98 20.61 -13.98 -11.38
CA ARG A 98 20.82 -13.63 -12.78
C ARG A 98 19.92 -12.46 -13.21
N PRO A 99 20.41 -11.59 -14.12
CA PRO A 99 19.56 -10.59 -14.76
C PRO A 99 18.36 -11.27 -15.42
N ALA A 100 17.17 -10.74 -15.14
CA ALA A 100 15.91 -11.28 -15.64
C ALA A 100 14.96 -10.12 -15.98
N SER A 101 15.45 -9.15 -16.74
CA SER A 101 14.71 -7.96 -17.15
C SER A 101 13.32 -8.32 -17.66
N MET A 102 12.30 -7.70 -17.08
CA MET A 102 10.89 -7.98 -17.42
C MET A 102 10.40 -7.16 -18.62
N ILE A 103 11.20 -6.19 -19.07
CA ILE A 103 10.93 -5.33 -20.21
C ILE A 103 12.13 -5.29 -21.17
N SER A 104 11.87 -4.98 -22.43
CA SER A 104 12.93 -4.92 -23.45
C SER A 104 13.76 -3.64 -23.36
N ASP A 105 15.03 -3.71 -23.80
CA ASP A 105 15.93 -2.55 -23.90
C ASP A 105 15.28 -1.41 -24.69
N PHE A 106 14.59 -1.74 -25.79
CA PHE A 106 13.88 -0.76 -26.61
C PHE A 106 12.83 0.02 -25.81
N THR A 107 12.03 -0.70 -25.01
CA THR A 107 10.98 -0.08 -24.18
C THR A 107 11.59 0.80 -23.10
N TYR A 108 12.61 0.28 -22.40
CA TYR A 108 13.32 1.03 -21.37
C TYR A 108 13.93 2.33 -21.93
N GLU A 109 14.63 2.25 -23.05
CA GLU A 109 15.25 3.40 -23.71
C GLU A 109 14.22 4.42 -24.22
N ALA A 110 13.09 3.95 -24.78
CA ALA A 110 12.00 4.82 -25.20
C ALA A 110 11.41 5.60 -24.02
N VAL A 111 11.21 4.95 -22.88
CA VAL A 111 10.72 5.59 -21.66
C VAL A 111 11.77 6.56 -21.10
N ARG A 112 13.03 6.14 -20.99
CA ARG A 112 14.14 6.97 -20.47
C ARG A 112 14.36 8.26 -21.27
N LYS A 113 14.13 8.24 -22.59
CA LYS A 113 14.22 9.44 -23.44
C LYS A 113 13.05 10.41 -23.26
N ASN A 114 11.93 9.97 -22.69
CA ASN A 114 10.68 10.73 -22.59
C ASN A 114 10.14 10.79 -21.15
N VAL A 115 11.00 10.68 -20.13
CA VAL A 115 10.60 10.54 -18.72
C VAL A 115 9.63 11.63 -18.28
N GLU A 116 9.99 12.91 -18.47
CA GLU A 116 9.16 14.03 -18.01
C GLU A 116 7.77 14.04 -18.65
N LEU A 117 7.69 13.72 -19.96
CA LEU A 117 6.44 13.65 -20.69
C LEU A 117 5.57 12.49 -20.20
N LEU A 118 6.16 11.30 -20.03
CA LEU A 118 5.42 10.10 -19.66
C LEU A 118 4.96 10.13 -18.20
N ASP A 119 5.82 10.55 -17.28
CA ASP A 119 5.45 10.67 -15.87
C ASP A 119 4.37 11.73 -15.64
N SER A 120 4.42 12.86 -16.37
CA SER A 120 3.41 13.91 -16.24
C SER A 120 2.08 13.60 -16.93
N ALA A 121 2.08 12.72 -17.94
CA ALA A 121 0.88 12.32 -18.66
C ALA A 121 -0.01 11.34 -17.85
N ILE A 122 0.55 10.67 -16.84
CA ILE A 122 -0.16 9.64 -16.07
C ILE A 122 -1.04 10.26 -15.00
N VAL A 123 -2.32 9.87 -15.01
CA VAL A 123 -3.34 10.35 -14.06
C VAL A 123 -3.74 9.22 -13.12
N TYR A 124 -3.04 9.11 -11.98
CA TYR A 124 -3.26 8.06 -10.97
C TYR A 124 -4.69 7.99 -10.41
N ASN A 125 -5.43 9.11 -10.43
CA ASN A 125 -6.82 9.13 -9.98
C ASN A 125 -7.74 8.24 -10.83
N ARG A 126 -7.37 7.92 -12.08
CA ARG A 126 -8.14 7.01 -12.94
C ARG A 126 -8.17 5.58 -12.41
N ASP A 127 -7.23 5.20 -11.55
CA ASP A 127 -7.27 3.88 -10.93
C ASP A 127 -8.52 3.71 -10.06
N PHE A 128 -9.09 4.79 -9.49
CA PHE A 128 -10.32 4.72 -8.69
C PHE A 128 -11.61 4.52 -9.50
N ASP A 129 -11.52 4.42 -10.84
CA ASP A 129 -12.66 4.18 -11.72
C ASP A 129 -12.90 2.68 -12.00
N TYR A 130 -12.03 1.79 -11.51
CA TYR A 130 -12.26 0.34 -11.57
C TYR A 130 -13.29 -0.10 -10.49
N ASN A 131 -14.29 -0.89 -10.89
CA ASN A 131 -15.30 -1.54 -10.03
C ASN A 131 -15.28 -3.05 -10.23
#